data_AF-R9LUQ9-F1
#
_entry.id   AF-R9LUQ9-F1
#
_cell.length_a   1.000
_cell.length_b   1.000
_cell.length_c   1.000
_cell.angle_alpha   90.00
_cell.angle_beta   90.00
_cell.angle_gamma   90.00
#
_symmetry.space_group_name_H-M   'P 1'
#
loop_
_entity.id
_entity.type
_entity.pdbx_description
1 polymer ?
#
loop_
_entity_poly.entity_id
_entity_poly.type
_entity_poly.pdbx_seq_one_letter_code
_entity_poly.pdbx_strand_id
1 'polypeptide(L)'
;MGKRKKGIKPVDSKTVRQWALLGRTPLDGAIPSYIWDTFEGPSSIYYLEKDTRDMTQEEYTAFVVDMKGYSERFLKMFSQNWFKIKRGEWHDS
;
A
#
# COMPACT_ATOMS: atom_id res chain seq x y z
N MET A 1 -6.64 -7.33 -25.53
CA MET A 1 -6.28 -6.66 -24.25
C MET A 1 -5.93 -7.73 -23.24
N GLY A 2 -4.63 -8.03 -23.08
CA GLY A 2 -4.18 -9.16 -22.27
C GLY A 2 -4.48 -8.94 -20.79
N LYS A 3 -5.30 -9.82 -20.20
CA LYS A 3 -5.51 -9.88 -18.75
C LYS A 3 -4.14 -10.16 -18.11
N ARG A 4 -3.53 -9.15 -17.48
CA ARG A 4 -2.27 -9.30 -16.73
C ARG A 4 -2.47 -10.45 -15.73
N LYS A 5 -1.53 -11.41 -15.74
CA LYS A 5 -1.61 -12.66 -14.95
C LYS A 5 -1.87 -12.29 -13.48
N LYS A 6 -3.02 -12.71 -12.95
CA LYS A 6 -3.35 -12.63 -11.53
C LYS A 6 -2.34 -13.50 -10.78
N GLY A 7 -1.34 -12.89 -10.15
CA GLY A 7 -0.69 -13.53 -9.01
C GLY A 7 -1.74 -13.81 -7.93
N ILE A 8 -1.58 -14.93 -7.24
CA ILE A 8 -2.43 -15.28 -6.10
C ILE A 8 -2.16 -14.23 -5.03
N LYS A 9 -3.20 -13.50 -4.63
CA LYS A 9 -3.11 -12.56 -3.50
C LYS A 9 -2.64 -13.35 -2.27
N PRO A 10 -1.56 -12.94 -1.58
CA PRO A 10 -1.15 -13.59 -0.33
C PRO A 10 -2.31 -13.58 0.67
N VAL A 11 -2.57 -14.72 1.32
CA VAL A 11 -3.71 -14.92 2.23
C VAL A 11 -3.73 -13.86 3.34
N ASP A 12 -2.56 -13.49 3.84
CA ASP A 12 -2.41 -12.55 4.96
C ASP A 12 -2.22 -11.10 4.52
N SER A 13 -2.47 -10.80 3.24
CA SER A 13 -2.33 -9.44 2.72
C SER A 13 -3.66 -8.67 2.72
N LYS A 14 -3.60 -7.39 3.08
CA LYS A 14 -4.75 -6.47 3.02
C LYS A 14 -4.31 -5.15 2.40
N THR A 15 -5.28 -4.39 1.88
CA THR A 15 -4.98 -3.05 1.37
C THR A 15 -4.67 -2.09 2.52
N VAL A 16 -4.00 -0.98 2.21
CA VAL A 16 -3.72 0.08 3.19
C VAL A 16 -4.98 0.52 3.95
N ARG A 17 -6.10 0.69 3.24
CA ARG A 17 -7.38 1.05 3.86
C ARG A 17 -7.90 -0.04 4.81
N GLN A 18 -7.76 -1.31 4.45
CA GLN A 18 -8.20 -2.42 5.29
C GLN A 18 -7.35 -2.54 6.55
N TRP A 19 -6.04 -2.30 6.45
CA TRP A 19 -5.18 -2.21 7.63
C TRP A 19 -5.56 -1.03 8.52
N ALA A 20 -5.83 0.13 7.95
CA ALA A 20 -6.25 1.31 8.71
C ALA A 20 -7.55 1.08 9.49
N LEU A 21 -8.50 0.34 8.91
CA LEU A 21 -9.72 -0.08 9.61
C LEU A 21 -9.46 -1.04 10.77
N LEU A 22 -8.33 -1.75 10.77
CA LEU A 22 -7.85 -2.60 11.86
C LEU A 22 -6.94 -1.83 12.83
N GLY A 23 -6.80 -0.50 12.66
CA GLY A 23 -5.90 0.33 13.47
C GLY A 23 -4.42 0.15 13.13
N ARG A 24 -4.09 -0.33 11.92
CA ARG A 24 -2.72 -0.58 11.47
C ARG A 24 -2.36 0.24 10.24
N THR A 25 -1.11 0.66 10.13
CA THR A 25 -0.57 1.37 8.96
C THR A 25 0.68 0.64 8.45
N PRO A 26 0.96 0.65 7.14
CA PRO A 26 2.25 0.18 6.63
C PRO A 26 3.42 0.89 7.34
N LEU A 27 4.51 0.17 7.55
CA LEU A 27 5.75 0.76 8.03
C LEU A 27 6.28 1.76 6.99
N ASP A 28 6.96 2.80 7.45
CA ASP A 28 7.65 3.72 6.55
C ASP A 28 8.71 2.95 5.75
N GLY A 29 8.70 3.12 4.43
CA GLY A 29 9.58 2.37 3.54
C GLY A 29 9.17 0.91 3.30
N ALA A 30 8.05 0.43 3.86
CA ALA A 30 7.56 -0.91 3.57
C ALA A 30 7.33 -1.10 2.07
N ILE A 31 7.90 -2.17 1.53
CA ILE A 31 7.64 -2.61 0.17
C ILE A 31 6.36 -3.46 0.19
N PRO A 32 5.32 -3.12 -0.58
CA PRO A 32 4.11 -3.88 -0.62
C PRO A 32 4.33 -5.24 -1.25
N SER A 33 3.69 -6.23 -0.66
CA SER A 33 3.80 -7.63 -1.02
C SER A 33 3.07 -7.94 -2.33
N TYR A 34 2.06 -7.15 -2.69
CA TYR A 34 1.32 -7.31 -3.93
C TYR A 34 0.72 -6.00 -4.44
N ILE A 35 0.75 -5.78 -5.76
CA ILE A 35 0.27 -4.54 -6.39
C ILE A 35 -0.59 -4.89 -7.61
N TRP A 36 -1.75 -4.26 -7.69
CA TRP A 36 -2.57 -4.22 -8.90
C TRP A 36 -2.28 -2.92 -9.64
N ASP A 37 -1.84 -2.99 -10.90
CA ASP A 37 -1.48 -1.84 -11.72
C ASP A 37 -2.49 -1.58 -12.87
N THR A 38 -2.60 -0.31 -13.28
CA THR A 38 -3.26 0.15 -14.51
C THR A 38 -2.18 0.56 -15.52
N PHE A 39 -2.54 1.26 -16.60
CA PHE A 39 -1.54 1.85 -17.51
C PHE A 39 -0.78 3.03 -16.89
N GLU A 40 -1.34 3.65 -15.86
CA GLU A 40 -0.84 4.90 -15.27
C GLU A 40 -0.17 4.71 -13.89
N GLY A 41 -0.19 3.49 -13.34
CA GLY A 41 0.43 3.20 -12.06
C GLY A 41 -0.36 2.19 -11.21
N PRO A 42 -0.03 2.04 -9.91
CA PRO A 42 -0.74 1.15 -9.00
C PRO A 42 -2.19 1.63 -8.74
N SER A 43 -3.17 0.75 -8.95
CA SER A 43 -4.57 0.92 -8.58
C SER A 43 -4.90 0.37 -7.19
N SER A 44 -4.19 -0.64 -6.70
CA SER A 44 -4.33 -1.14 -5.34
C SER A 44 -3.03 -1.74 -4.84
N ILE A 45 -2.71 -1.49 -3.57
CA ILE A 45 -1.46 -1.88 -2.93
C ILE A 45 -1.79 -2.69 -1.68
N TYR A 46 -1.12 -3.83 -1.53
CA TYR A 46 -1.33 -4.77 -0.45
C TYR A 46 -0.06 -4.96 0.37
N TYR A 47 -0.23 -4.98 1.68
CA TYR A 47 0.83 -5.23 2.66
C TYR A 47 0.49 -6.48 3.47
N LEU A 48 1.49 -7.25 3.85
CA LEU A 48 1.36 -8.29 4.86
C LEU A 48 1.34 -7.66 6.25
N GLU A 49 0.78 -8.37 7.21
CA GLU A 49 0.70 -7.89 8.61
C GLU A 49 2.08 -7.51 9.19
N LYS A 50 3.11 -8.32 8.88
CA LYS A 50 4.50 -8.08 9.31
C LYS A 50 5.10 -6.77 8.79
N ASP A 51 4.57 -6.24 7.69
CA ASP A 51 5.01 -4.99 7.06
C ASP A 51 4.20 -3.78 7.57
N THR A 52 3.39 -3.99 8.62
CA THR A 52 2.53 -2.97 9.22
C THR A 52 2.82 -2.83 10.71
N ARG A 53 2.55 -1.64 11.26
CA ARG A 53 2.54 -1.35 12.69
C ARG A 53 1.17 -0.85 13.14
N ASP A 54 0.93 -0.84 14.44
CA ASP A 54 -0.23 -0.17 14.99
C ASP A 54 -0.13 1.35 14.77
N MET A 55 -1.27 1.95 14.46
CA MET A 55 -1.42 3.40 14.34
C MET A 55 -1.32 4.04 15.71
N THR A 56 -0.77 5.26 15.76
CA THR A 56 -0.95 6.10 16.94
C THR A 56 -2.39 6.61 17.02
N GLN A 57 -2.79 7.12 18.18
CA GLN A 57 -4.12 7.69 18.36
C GLN A 57 -4.37 8.87 17.41
N GLU A 58 -3.34 9.67 17.13
CA GLU A 58 -3.37 10.80 16.21
C GLU A 58 -3.56 10.33 14.76
N GLU A 59 -2.85 9.28 14.35
CA GLU A 59 -2.98 8.69 13.01
C GLU A 59 -4.37 8.08 12.79
N TYR A 60 -4.88 7.39 13.80
CA TYR A 60 -6.21 6.79 13.74
C TYR A 60 -7.30 7.87 13.67
N THR A 61 -7.20 8.94 14.46
CA THR A 61 -8.16 10.05 14.39
C THR A 61 -8.09 10.77 13.05
N ALA A 62 -6.89 11.00 12.50
CA ALA A 62 -6.71 11.55 11.16
C ALA A 62 -7.32 10.64 10.07
N PHE A 63 -7.16 9.32 10.20
CA PHE A 63 -7.79 8.34 9.31
C PHE A 63 -9.32 8.40 9.38
N VAL A 64 -9.90 8.48 10.59
CA VAL A 64 -11.36 8.58 10.76
C VAL A 64 -11.91 9.84 10.09
N VAL A 65 -11.19 10.96 10.20
CA VAL A 65 -11.56 12.24 9.57
C VAL A 65 -11.40 12.19 8.04
N ASP A 66 -10.36 11.51 7.51
CA ASP A 66 -10.04 11.45 6.08
C ASP A 66 -10.12 10.02 5.51
N MET A 67 -11.16 9.26 5.87
CA MET A 67 -11.28 7.85 5.47
C MET A 67 -11.32 7.66 3.93
N LYS A 68 -11.79 8.68 3.20
CA LYS A 68 -11.83 8.68 1.72
C LYS A 68 -10.46 8.98 1.10
N GLY A 69 -9.74 9.99 1.57
CA GLY A 69 -8.44 10.40 1.01
C GLY A 69 -7.26 9.56 1.49
N TYR A 70 -7.41 8.85 2.62
CA TYR A 70 -6.30 8.11 3.24
C TYR A 70 -5.61 7.13 2.28
N SER A 71 -6.36 6.21 1.64
CA SER A 71 -5.76 5.26 0.71
C SER A 71 -5.23 5.89 -0.56
N GLU A 72 -5.83 6.99 -1.02
CA GLU A 72 -5.38 7.71 -2.21
C GLU A 72 -4.02 8.38 -1.99
N ARG A 73 -3.76 8.90 -0.78
CA ARG A 73 -2.44 9.44 -0.41
C ARG A 73 -1.35 8.39 -0.54
N PHE A 74 -1.60 7.18 -0.03
CA PHE A 74 -0.64 6.06 -0.16
C PHE A 74 -0.47 5.60 -1.60
N LEU A 75 -1.57 5.51 -2.38
CA LEU A 75 -1.48 5.20 -3.81
C LEU A 75 -0.66 6.24 -4.57
N LYS A 76 -0.83 7.54 -4.26
CA LYS A 76 -0.08 8.63 -4.88
C LYS A 76 1.40 8.60 -4.49
N MET A 77 1.70 8.48 -3.20
CA MET A 77 3.07 8.34 -2.68
C MET A 77 3.78 7.16 -3.34
N PHE A 78 3.08 6.03 -3.44
CA PHE A 78 3.64 4.84 -4.04
C PHE A 78 3.76 4.93 -5.56
N SER A 79 2.83 5.59 -6.25
CA SER A 79 2.93 5.84 -7.70
C SER A 79 4.16 6.68 -8.04
N GLN A 80 4.49 7.68 -7.23
CA GLN A 80 5.72 8.47 -7.38
C GLN A 80 6.98 7.60 -7.21
N ASN A 81 6.93 6.66 -6.28
CA ASN A 81 8.04 5.77 -5.95
C ASN A 81 8.07 4.47 -6.79
N TRP A 82 7.01 4.18 -7.54
CA TRP A 82 6.79 2.95 -8.29
C TRP A 82 7.86 2.71 -9.35
N PHE A 83 8.28 3.78 -10.05
CA PHE A 83 9.31 3.69 -11.07
C PHE A 83 10.67 3.27 -10.48
N LYS A 84 10.97 3.65 -9.24
CA LYS A 84 12.19 3.20 -8.56
C LYS A 84 12.10 1.71 -8.19
N ILE A 85 10.93 1.25 -7.72
CA ILE A 85 10.70 -0.19 -7.39
C ILE A 85 10.81 -1.06 -8.64
N LYS A 86 10.21 -0.63 -9.76
CA LYS A 86 10.29 -1.33 -11.05
C LYS A 86 11.72 -1.44 -11.58
N ARG A 87 12.57 -0.45 -11.29
CA ARG A 87 13.98 -0.45 -11.67
C ARG A 87 14.89 -1.20 -10.69
N GLY A 88 14.35 -1.73 -9.58
CA GLY A 88 15.13 -2.41 -8.55
C GLY A 88 15.95 -1.46 -7.67
N GLU A 89 15.72 -0.15 -7.77
CA GLU A 89 16.47 0.90 -7.07
C GLU A 89 15.93 1.16 -5.64
N TRP A 90 15.06 0.29 -5.13
CA TRP A 90 14.55 0.31 -3.75
C TRP A 90 15.37 -0.55 -2.78
N HIS A 91 16.55 -0.98 -3.20
CA HIS A 91 17.59 -1.45 -2.30
C HIS A 91 18.51 -0.26 -2.01
N ASP A 92 18.72 0.02 -0.73
CA ASP A 92 19.73 0.94 -0.17
C ASP A 92 19.23 2.33 0.26
N SER A 93 18.71 2.40 1.48
CA SER A 93 18.95 3.47 2.48
C SER A 93 18.52 3.00 3.85
#